data_AF-A0A519VMF7-F1
#
_entry.id   AF-A0A519VMF7-F1
#
_cell.length_a   1.000
_cell.length_b   1.000
_cell.length_c   1.000
_cell.angle_alpha   90.00
_cell.angle_beta   90.00
_cell.angle_gamma   90.00
#
_symmetry.space_group_name_H-M   'P 1'
#
loop_
_entity.id
_entity.type
_entity.pdbx_description
1 polymer ?
#
loop_
_entity_poly.entity_id
_entity_poly.type
_entity_poly.pdbx_seq_one_letter_code
_entity_poly.pdbx_strand_id
1 'polypeptide(L)' 'MRLPLLAQAVYSATEPLAHTFSIVARDPKTGEMAVAVQSHWFSVGTSVSWG' A
#
# COMPACT_ATOMS: atom_id res chain seq x y z
N MET A 1 -20.68 0.67 26.44
CA MET A 1 -20.52 -0.08 25.17
C MET A 1 -21.19 0.70 24.04
N ARG A 2 -20.41 1.33 23.15
CA ARG A 2 -20.75 1.66 21.74
C ARG A 2 -19.67 2.56 21.13
N LEU A 3 -18.86 1.98 20.24
CA LEU A 3 -18.10 2.71 19.23
C LEU A 3 -18.95 2.77 17.95
N PRO A 4 -18.86 3.86 17.18
CA PRO A 4 -18.75 3.69 15.75
C PRO A 4 -17.58 4.49 15.17
N LEU A 5 -16.62 3.73 14.65
CA LEU A 5 -16.19 3.78 13.25
C LEU A 5 -15.99 5.18 12.62
N LEU A 6 -14.98 5.93 13.09
CA LEU A 6 -14.35 6.99 12.29
C LEU A 6 -13.06 6.45 11.66
N ALA A 7 -13.20 5.45 10.80
CA ALA A 7 -12.07 4.90 10.06
C ALA A 7 -12.31 5.15 8.58
N GLN A 8 -12.21 6.41 8.16
CA GLN A 8 -11.76 6.85 6.82
C GLN A 8 -11.96 8.38 6.69
N ALA A 9 -10.85 9.10 6.53
CA ALA A 9 -10.87 10.53 6.26
C ALA A 9 -11.51 10.80 4.89
N VAL A 10 -12.33 11.85 4.83
CA VAL A 10 -13.03 12.32 3.61
C VAL A 10 -12.00 12.97 2.71
N TYR A 11 -11.73 12.38 1.54
CA TYR A 11 -10.75 12.94 0.60
C TYR A 11 -11.30 14.21 -0.08
N SER A 12 -10.67 15.37 0.17
CA SER A 12 -11.00 16.68 -0.41
C SER A 12 -10.34 16.90 -1.77
N ALA A 13 -11.00 17.62 -2.69
CA ALA A 13 -10.46 17.96 -4.02
C ALA A 13 -9.20 18.86 -3.98
N THR A 14 -8.86 19.39 -2.80
CA THR A 14 -7.63 20.11 -2.46
C THR A 14 -6.54 19.22 -1.85
N GLU A 15 -6.74 17.90 -1.77
CA GLU A 15 -5.78 17.01 -1.11
C GLU A 15 -4.61 16.60 -2.02
N PRO A 16 -3.40 16.52 -1.45
CA PRO A 16 -2.23 16.13 -2.21
C PRO A 16 -2.36 14.68 -2.68
N LEU A 17 -1.95 14.47 -3.92
CA LEU A 17 -2.01 13.23 -4.68
C LEU A 17 -1.69 11.99 -3.82
N ALA A 18 -2.68 11.08 -3.69
CA ALA A 18 -2.50 9.76 -3.13
C ALA A 18 -1.60 8.93 -4.05
N HIS A 19 -0.28 9.00 -3.83
CA HIS A 19 0.68 8.22 -4.58
C HIS A 19 0.87 6.84 -3.96
N THR A 20 0.98 5.83 -4.83
CA THR A 20 1.38 4.47 -4.46
C THR A 20 2.58 4.11 -5.31
N PHE A 21 3.62 3.62 -4.65
CA PHE A 21 4.85 3.18 -5.30
C PHE A 21 5.20 1.77 -4.85
N SER A 22 5.76 1.00 -5.76
CA SER A 22 6.26 -0.35 -5.48
C SER A 22 7.64 -0.53 -6.11
N ILE A 23 8.51 -1.25 -5.42
CA ILE A 23 9.83 -1.64 -5.91
C ILE A 23 9.89 -3.16 -5.91
N VAL A 24 10.35 -3.72 -7.03
CA VAL A 24 10.62 -5.15 -7.19
C VAL A 24 12.12 -5.33 -7.36
N ALA A 25 12.70 -6.22 -6.55
CA ALA A 25 14.06 -6.67 -6.68
C ALA A 25 14.07 -8.15 -7.06
N ARG A 26 14.90 -8.53 -8.03
CA ARG A 26 15.11 -9.92 -8.45
C ARG A 26 16.60 -10.25 -8.38
N ASP A 27 16.95 -11.30 -7.67
CA ASP A 27 18.31 -11.85 -7.71
C ASP A 27 18.52 -12.61 -9.03
N PRO A 28 19.47 -12.20 -9.89
CA PRO A 28 19.73 -12.89 -11.16
C PRO A 28 20.35 -14.28 -10.99
N LYS A 29 20.98 -14.60 -9.84
CA LYS A 29 21.64 -15.89 -9.62
C LYS A 29 20.68 -16.97 -9.16
N THR A 30 19.81 -16.64 -8.21
CA THR A 30 18.86 -17.59 -7.60
C THR A 30 17.46 -17.51 -8.21
N GLY A 31 17.12 -16.35 -8.80
CA GLY A 31 15.77 -16.06 -9.27
C GLY A 31 14.80 -15.60 -8.18
N GLU A 32 15.24 -15.47 -6.92
CA GLU A 32 14.42 -14.97 -5.82
C GLU A 32 13.94 -13.54 -6.09
N MET A 33 12.72 -13.23 -5.63
CA MET A 33 12.07 -11.94 -5.81
C MET A 33 11.55 -11.39 -4.49
N ALA A 34 11.76 -10.09 -4.28
CA ALA A 34 11.22 -9.35 -3.16
C ALA A 34 10.46 -8.12 -3.66
N VAL A 35 9.38 -7.78 -2.97
CA VAL A 35 8.51 -6.64 -3.29
C VAL A 35 8.32 -5.79 -2.05
N ALA A 36 8.47 -4.47 -2.22
CA ALA A 36 8.14 -3.48 -1.19
C ALA A 36 7.14 -2.47 -1.76
N VAL A 37 6.17 -2.05 -0.95
CA VAL A 37 5.09 -1.14 -1.37
C VAL A 37 4.93 -0.03 -0.35
N GLN A 38 4.87 1.21 -0.83
CA GLN A 38 4.49 2.38 -0.06
C GLN A 38 3.17 2.93 -0.61
N SER A 39 2.20 3.15 0.27
CA SER A 39 0.90 3.71 -0.09
C SER A 39 0.33 4.53 1.05
N HIS A 40 -0.63 5.38 0.71
CA HIS A 40 -1.48 6.07 1.68
C HIS A 40 -2.56 5.15 2.28
N TRP A 41 -2.79 3.98 1.69
CA TRP A 41 -3.78 3.02 2.16
C TRP A 41 -3.16 1.99 3.10
N PHE A 42 -3.89 1.66 4.17
CA PHE A 42 -3.46 0.69 5.17
C PHE A 42 -3.52 -0.74 4.64
N SER A 43 -2.62 -1.61 5.11
CA SER A 43 -2.60 -3.05 4.83
C SER A 43 -2.39 -3.46 3.36
N VAL A 44 -1.87 -2.59 2.50
CA VAL A 44 -1.65 -2.91 1.08
C VAL A 44 -0.56 -3.97 0.81
N GLY A 45 0.36 -4.19 1.75
CA GLY A 45 1.52 -5.08 1.55
C GLY A 45 1.15 -6.54 1.25
N THR A 46 0.06 -7.04 1.84
CA THR A 46 -0.47 -8.40 1.58
C THR A 46 -1.40 -8.46 0.38
N SER A 47 -1.87 -7.33 -0.15
CA SER A 47 -2.74 -7.32 -1.33
C SER A 47 -1.95 -7.14 -2.62
N VAL A 48 -0.91 -6.30 -2.61
CA VAL A 48 -0.17 -5.93 -3.83
C VAL A 48 0.90 -6.96 -4.20
N SER A 49 1.50 -7.62 -3.21
CA SER A 49 2.65 -8.53 -3.44
C SER A 49 2.27 -9.89 -4.03
N TRP A 50 0.98 -10.22 -4.13
CA TRP A 50 0.48 -11.58 -4.42
C TRP A 50 -0.60 -11.62 -5.50
N GLY A 51 -0.56 -10.68 -6.46
CA GLY A 51 -1.51 -10.60 -7.57
C GLY A 51 -1.59 -11.87 -8.42
#